data_AF-Q9MYS2-F1
#
_entry.id   AF-Q9MYS2-F1
#
_cell.length_a   1.000
_cell.length_b   1.000
_cell.length_c   1.000
_cell.angle_alpha   90.00
_cell.angle_beta   90.00
_cell.angle_gamma   90.00
#
_symmetry.space_group_name_H-M   'P 1'
#
loop_
_entity.id
_entity.type
_entity.pdbx_description
1 polymer ?
#
loop_
_entity_poly.entity_id
_entity_poly.type
_entity_poly.pdbx_seq_one_letter_code
_entity_poly.pdbx_strand_id
1 'polypeptide(L)' 'GERAMTRDNNLLGRFELSGIPPAPRGVPQIEVTFDIDANGILHVTATDKSTGKA' A
#
# COMPACT_ATOMS: atom_id res chain seq x y z
N GLY A 1 9.98 -10.77 -9.75
CA GLY A 1 10.58 -9.96 -8.67
C GLY A 1 12.08 -10.01 -8.83
N GLU A 2 12.84 -9.67 -7.78
CA GLU A 2 14.31 -9.84 -7.64
C GLU A 2 15.21 -8.73 -8.22
N ARG A 3 14.67 -7.77 -8.97
CA ARG A 3 15.45 -6.62 -9.47
C ARG A 3 15.33 -5.41 -8.54
N ALA A 4 16.39 -4.61 -8.42
CA ALA A 4 16.45 -3.47 -7.51
C ALA A 4 15.51 -2.30 -7.89
N MET A 5 15.30 -2.06 -9.17
CA MET A 5 14.44 -0.97 -9.65
C MET A 5 13.03 -1.48 -9.93
N THR A 6 12.03 -0.70 -9.51
CA THR A 6 10.61 -1.04 -9.67
C THR A 6 10.21 -1.27 -11.13
N ARG A 7 10.73 -0.45 -12.06
CA ARG A 7 10.47 -0.54 -13.50
C ARG A 7 10.88 -1.86 -14.15
N ASP A 8 11.81 -2.59 -13.53
CA ASP A 8 12.33 -3.85 -14.08
C ASP A 8 11.59 -5.07 -13.50
N ASN A 9 10.63 -4.87 -12.60
CA ASN A 9 9.82 -5.93 -12.00
C ASN A 9 8.44 -6.04 -12.67
N ASN A 10 7.72 -7.12 -12.38
CA ASN A 10 6.35 -7.28 -12.86
C ASN A 10 5.39 -6.43 -12.00
N LEU A 11 4.60 -5.58 -12.65
CA LEU A 11 3.59 -4.76 -11.97
C LEU A 11 2.33 -5.60 -11.73
N LEU A 12 2.04 -5.90 -10.47
CA LEU A 12 0.86 -6.70 -10.10
C LEU A 12 -0.43 -5.85 -10.02
N GLY A 13 -0.30 -4.55 -9.78
CA GLY A 13 -1.44 -3.63 -9.70
C GLY A 13 -1.03 -2.26 -9.14
N ARG A 14 -1.98 -1.32 -9.19
CA ARG A 14 -1.87 0.00 -8.56
C ARG A 14 -3.20 0.32 -7.87
N PHE A 15 -3.11 0.80 -6.65
CA PHE A 15 -4.24 1.26 -5.86
C PHE A 15 -3.94 2.65 -5.33
N GLU A 16 -4.99 3.43 -5.09
CA GLU A 16 -4.89 4.82 -4.65
C GLU A 16 -5.67 4.99 -3.34
N LEU A 17 -4.96 5.28 -2.26
CA LEU A 17 -5.56 5.71 -1.01
C LEU A 17 -5.79 7.22 -1.10
N SER A 18 -7.06 7.63 -1.07
CA SER A 18 -7.48 9.02 -1.19
C SER A 18 -8.11 9.53 0.11
N GLY A 19 -8.31 10.86 0.21
CA GLY A 19 -8.99 11.45 1.37
C GLY A 19 -8.13 11.60 2.62
N ILE A 20 -6.80 11.55 2.49
CA ILE A 20 -5.84 11.86 3.55
C ILE A 20 -5.85 13.38 3.80
N PRO A 21 -6.08 13.83 5.06
CA PRO A 21 -6.04 15.25 5.39
C PRO A 21 -4.67 15.89 5.10
N PRO A 22 -4.62 17.18 4.73
CA PRO A 22 -3.35 17.89 4.56
C PRO A 22 -2.53 17.87 5.85
N ALA A 23 -1.29 17.40 5.77
CA ALA A 23 -0.33 17.42 6.87
C ALA A 23 1.09 17.62 6.34
N PRO A 24 2.04 18.08 7.17
CA PRO A 24 3.44 18.16 6.76
C PRO A 24 3.98 16.81 6.28
N ARG A 25 4.89 16.82 5.30
CA ARG A 25 5.50 15.59 4.79
C ARG A 25 6.16 14.80 5.93
N GLY A 26 5.90 13.49 5.97
CA GLY A 26 6.39 12.59 7.01
C GLY A 26 5.48 12.48 8.24
N VAL A 27 4.39 13.26 8.32
CA VAL A 27 3.40 13.19 9.41
C VAL A 27 2.30 12.16 9.16
N PRO A 28 1.69 12.05 7.95
CA PRO A 28 0.69 11.01 7.69
C PRO A 28 1.28 9.61 7.93
N GLN A 29 0.56 8.80 8.70
CA GLN A 29 0.95 7.41 8.97
C GLN A 29 0.00 6.49 8.20
N ILE A 30 0.51 5.90 7.12
CA ILE A 30 -0.22 4.92 6.33
C ILE A 30 0.28 3.53 6.70
N GLU A 31 -0.61 2.69 7.21
CA GLU A 31 -0.36 1.26 7.34
C GLU A 31 -0.63 0.58 6.01
N VAL A 32 0.28 -0.28 5.56
CA VAL A 32 0.07 -1.10 4.38
C VAL A 32 0.31 -2.54 4.78
N THR A 33 -0.69 -3.39 4.53
CA THR A 33 -0.64 -4.81 4.85
C THR A 33 -0.70 -5.61 3.56
N PHE A 34 0.20 -6.57 3.45
CA PHE A 34 0.26 -7.54 2.35
C PHE A 34 -0.01 -8.91 2.95
N ASP A 35 -1.11 -9.52 2.55
CA ASP A 35 -1.52 -10.85 3.01
C ASP A 35 -1.60 -11.80 1.82
N ILE A 36 -1.04 -13.00 1.97
CA ILE A 36 -1.13 -14.04 0.95
C ILE A 36 -1.89 -15.19 1.57
N ASP A 37 -3.08 -15.46 1.04
CA ASP A 37 -3.91 -16.54 1.56
C ASP A 37 -3.40 -17.93 1.15
N ALA A 38 -4.03 -18.98 1.68
CA ALA A 38 -3.65 -20.36 1.41
C ALA A 38 -3.78 -20.77 -0.08
N ASN A 39 -4.53 -20.01 -0.89
CA ASN A 39 -4.65 -20.24 -2.34
C ASN A 39 -3.56 -19.48 -3.13
N GLY A 40 -2.72 -18.70 -2.46
CA GLY A 40 -1.70 -17.88 -3.09
C GLY A 40 -2.24 -16.55 -3.65
N ILE A 41 -3.43 -16.11 -3.25
CA ILE A 41 -3.98 -14.83 -3.66
C ILE A 41 -3.41 -13.74 -2.75
N LEU A 42 -2.83 -12.70 -3.37
CA LEU A 42 -2.31 -11.53 -2.69
C LEU A 42 -3.44 -10.52 -2.44
N HIS A 43 -3.70 -10.25 -1.16
CA HIS A 43 -4.55 -9.18 -0.68
C HIS A 43 -3.68 -8.00 -0.23
N VAL A 44 -4.01 -6.80 -0.69
CA VAL A 44 -3.31 -5.58 -0.30
C VAL A 44 -4.31 -4.61 0.30
N THR A 45 -4.05 -4.18 1.53
CA THR A 45 -4.84 -3.16 2.21
C THR A 45 -3.94 -2.00 2.61
N ALA A 46 -4.49 -0.79 2.54
CA ALA A 46 -3.84 0.42 3.03
C ALA A 46 -4.81 1.10 4.00
N THR A 47 -4.32 1.68 5.10
CA THR A 47 -5.16 2.38 6.06
C THR A 47 -4.44 3.58 6.62
N ASP A 48 -5.08 4.74 6.58
CA ASP A 48 -4.59 5.93 7.29
C ASP A 48 -4.83 5.77 8.79
N LYS A 49 -3.76 5.64 9.59
CA LYS A 49 -3.85 5.43 11.05
C LYS A 49 -4.54 6.57 11.79
N SER A 50 -4.55 7.77 11.22
CA SER A 50 -5.16 8.94 11.86
C SER A 50 -6.69 8.97 11.72
N THR A 51 -7.21 8.42 10.62
CA THR A 51 -8.64 8.46 10.29
C THR A 51 -9.31 7.09 10.28
N GLY A 52 -8.53 5.99 10.27
CA GLY A 52 -9.03 4.62 10.10
C GLY A 52 -9.57 4.34 8.69
N LYS A 53 -9.36 5.24 7.73
CA LYS A 53 -9.85 5.09 6.35
C LYS A 53 -8.96 4.11 5.57
N ALA A 54 -9.59 3.14 4.93
CA ALA A 54 -8.99 2.15 4.04
C ALA A 54 -9.39 2.39 2.57
#